data_AF-A0A5J6WQA4-F1
#
_entry.id   AF-A0A5J6WQA4-F1
#
_cell.length_a   1.000
_cell.length_b   1.000
_cell.length_c   1.000
_cell.angle_alpha   90.00
_cell.angle_beta   90.00
_cell.angle_gamma   90.00
#
_symmetry.space_group_name_H-M   'P 1'
#
loop_
_entity.id
_entity.type
_entity.pdbx_description
1 polymer ?
#
loop_
_entity_poly.entity_id
_entity_poly.type
_entity_poly.pdbx_seq_one_letter_code
_entity_poly.pdbx_strand_id
1 'polypeptide(L)'
;MTTSADFMDIGTDLKRFFNRYSEQRRLALYQALMRELVSMRAQSKDAKSVDEMNTLKHQFKGICRYLVLDFDAPIDAIQTREKLFCAVDSIYTQVVAIKDEL
;
A
#
# COMPACT_ATOMS: atom_id res chain seq x y z
N MET A 1 17.92 -12.08 13.25
CA MET A 1 17.39 -12.64 11.99
C MET A 1 16.29 -11.70 11.54
N THR A 2 16.53 -11.02 10.42
CA THR A 2 15.70 -9.93 9.89
C THR A 2 14.41 -10.49 9.28
N THR A 3 13.28 -10.16 9.91
CA THR A 3 11.95 -10.37 9.37
C THR A 3 11.85 -9.60 8.05
N SER A 4 11.90 -10.32 6.93
CA SER A 4 11.37 -9.81 5.67
C SER A 4 9.93 -9.43 5.96
N ALA A 5 9.63 -8.13 5.94
CA ALA A 5 8.28 -7.68 6.17
C ALA A 5 7.39 -8.23 5.07
N ASP A 6 6.50 -9.14 5.43
CA ASP A 6 5.71 -9.85 4.47
C ASP A 6 4.46 -9.03 4.16
N PHE A 7 4.55 -8.21 3.11
CA PHE A 7 3.42 -7.45 2.58
C PHE A 7 2.36 -8.38 1.94
N MET A 8 2.59 -9.69 1.92
CA MET A 8 1.75 -10.67 1.21
C MET A 8 0.50 -11.10 1.99
N ASP A 9 0.44 -10.98 3.32
CA ASP A 9 -0.70 -11.48 4.12
C ASP A 9 -1.40 -10.38 4.95
N ILE A 10 -1.99 -9.40 4.25
CA ILE A 10 -2.77 -8.32 4.87
C ILE A 10 -4.25 -8.33 4.47
N GLY A 11 -4.70 -9.36 3.75
CA GLY A 11 -6.06 -9.42 3.21
C GLY A 11 -7.12 -9.36 4.31
N THR A 12 -6.91 -10.06 5.43
CA THR A 12 -7.81 -10.04 6.59
C THR A 12 -7.88 -8.66 7.24
N ASP A 13 -6.75 -7.99 7.42
CA ASP A 13 -6.71 -6.66 8.04
C ASP A 13 -7.39 -5.60 7.18
N LEU A 14 -7.15 -5.64 5.86
CA LEU A 14 -7.82 -4.79 4.89
C LEU A 14 -9.34 -5.05 4.88
N LYS A 15 -9.78 -6.31 4.83
CA LYS A 15 -11.22 -6.66 4.93
C LYS A 15 -11.83 -6.09 6.20
N ARG A 16 -11.17 -6.27 7.34
CA ARG A 16 -11.62 -5.73 8.63
C ARG A 16 -11.68 -4.19 8.62
N PHE A 17 -10.72 -3.52 7.99
CA PHE A 17 -10.72 -2.07 7.83
C PHE A 17 -11.94 -1.59 7.04
N PHE A 18 -12.16 -2.14 5.84
CA PHE A 18 -13.25 -1.73 4.95
C PHE A 18 -14.64 -2.07 5.49
N ASN A 19 -14.76 -3.17 6.24
CA ASN A 19 -16.03 -3.58 6.85
C ASN A 19 -16.55 -2.62 7.93
N ARG A 20 -15.72 -1.67 8.41
CA ARG A 20 -16.16 -0.60 9.34
C ARG A 20 -17.04 0.45 8.66
N TYR A 21 -17.04 0.51 7.33
CA TYR A 21 -17.76 1.50 6.55
C TYR A 21 -19.02 0.89 5.93
N SER A 22 -20.05 1.73 5.79
CA SER A 22 -21.23 1.43 4.98
C SER A 22 -20.83 1.16 3.52
N GLU A 23 -21.63 0.39 2.80
CA GLU A 23 -21.32 -0.04 1.43
C GLU A 23 -20.97 1.12 0.47
N GLN A 24 -21.81 2.16 0.44
CA GLN A 24 -21.54 3.35 -0.40
C GLN A 24 -20.21 4.03 -0.07
N ARG A 25 -19.89 4.19 1.22
CA ARG A 25 -18.60 4.77 1.64
C ARG A 25 -17.44 3.84 1.33
N ARG A 26 -17.64 2.53 1.49
CA ARG A 26 -16.64 1.51 1.21
C ARG A 26 -16.21 1.53 -0.25
N LEU A 27 -17.16 1.59 -1.18
CA LEU A 27 -16.86 1.67 -2.62
C LEU A 27 -16.05 2.92 -2.98
N ALA A 28 -16.45 4.09 -2.44
CA ALA A 28 -15.72 5.34 -2.66
C ALA A 28 -14.29 5.27 -2.11
N LEU A 29 -14.09 4.66 -0.94
CA LEU A 29 -12.78 4.45 -0.33
C LEU A 29 -11.90 3.52 -1.17
N TYR A 30 -12.44 2.40 -1.68
CA TYR A 30 -11.71 1.52 -2.60
C TYR A 30 -11.24 2.27 -3.84
N GLN A 31 -12.13 3.04 -4.46
CA GLN A 31 -11.79 3.79 -5.68
C GLN A 31 -10.71 4.83 -5.42
N ALA A 32 -10.79 5.57 -4.32
CA ALA A 32 -9.77 6.55 -3.94
C ALA A 32 -8.42 5.85 -3.68
N LEU A 33 -8.41 4.80 -2.85
CA LEU A 33 -7.18 4.07 -2.51
C LEU A 33 -6.53 3.44 -3.75
N MET A 34 -7.31 2.81 -4.63
CA MET A 34 -6.77 2.24 -5.87
C MET A 34 -6.13 3.32 -6.75
N ARG A 35 -6.71 4.52 -6.87
CA ARG A 35 -6.10 5.61 -7.65
C ARG A 35 -4.76 6.03 -7.07
N GLU A 36 -4.68 6.21 -5.75
CA GLU A 36 -3.44 6.55 -5.05
C GLU A 36 -2.38 5.47 -5.27
N LEU A 37 -2.72 4.19 -5.07
CA LEU A 37 -1.80 3.08 -5.26
C LEU A 37 -1.34 2.92 -6.72
N VAL A 38 -2.22 3.13 -7.70
CA VAL A 38 -1.84 3.13 -9.13
C VAL A 38 -0.88 4.28 -9.44
N SER A 39 -1.14 5.47 -8.92
CA SER A 39 -0.26 6.63 -9.06
C SER A 39 1.12 6.33 -8.45
N MET A 40 1.18 5.79 -7.24
CA MET A 40 2.42 5.42 -6.58
C MET A 40 3.18 4.29 -7.32
N ARG A 41 2.47 3.32 -7.91
CA ARG A 41 3.08 2.27 -8.74
C ARG A 41 3.79 2.85 -9.98
N ALA A 42 3.21 3.85 -10.61
CA ALA A 42 3.86 4.56 -11.71
C ALA A 42 5.08 5.34 -11.21
N GLN A 43 4.90 6.16 -10.18
CA GLN A 43 5.98 7.00 -9.64
C GLN A 43 7.17 6.18 -9.10
N SER A 44 6.91 5.03 -8.47
CA SER A 44 7.97 4.15 -7.96
C SER A 44 8.81 3.51 -9.07
N LYS A 45 8.26 3.29 -10.28
CA LYS A 45 9.05 2.84 -11.44
C LYS A 45 9.96 3.96 -11.97
N ASP A 46 9.46 5.19 -11.95
CA ASP A 46 10.13 6.35 -12.54
C ASP A 46 11.05 7.11 -11.60
N ALA A 47 11.06 6.78 -10.30
CA ALA A 47 11.94 7.39 -9.31
C ALA A 47 13.42 7.21 -9.70
N LYS A 48 14.16 8.32 -9.77
CA LYS A 48 15.57 8.37 -10.19
C LYS A 48 16.49 8.86 -9.08
N SER A 49 15.95 9.55 -8.09
CA SER A 49 16.69 10.11 -6.96
C SER A 49 16.29 9.49 -5.63
N VAL A 50 17.19 9.60 -4.66
CA VAL A 50 16.96 9.17 -3.28
C VAL A 50 15.86 10.02 -2.62
N ASP A 51 15.77 11.31 -2.94
CA ASP A 51 14.73 12.20 -2.41
C ASP A 51 13.32 11.85 -2.92
N GLU A 52 13.18 11.52 -4.21
CA GLU A 52 11.93 10.99 -4.76
C GLU A 52 11.55 9.67 -4.09
N MET A 53 12.52 8.76 -3.91
CA MET A 53 12.28 7.52 -3.18
C MET A 53 11.83 7.76 -1.73
N ASN A 54 12.46 8.68 -1.01
CA ASN A 54 12.08 9.01 0.36
C ASN A 54 10.69 9.65 0.44
N THR A 55 10.35 10.50 -0.53
CA THR A 55 9.02 11.09 -0.65
C THR A 55 7.96 10.01 -0.87
N LEU A 56 8.21 9.08 -1.80
CA LEU A 56 7.31 7.95 -2.05
C LEU A 56 7.20 7.02 -0.85
N LYS A 57 8.30 6.72 -0.15
CA LYS A 57 8.26 5.96 1.10
C LYS A 57 7.39 6.65 2.14
N HIS A 58 7.50 7.98 2.29
CA HIS A 58 6.69 8.74 3.24
C HIS A 58 5.20 8.69 2.88
N GLN A 59 4.85 8.89 1.61
CA GLN A 59 3.47 8.74 1.13
C GLN A 59 2.95 7.32 1.38
N PHE A 60 3.77 6.31 1.13
CA PHE A 60 3.37 4.91 1.28
C PHE A 60 3.11 4.55 2.74
N LYS A 61 3.91 5.07 3.67
CA LYS A 61 3.63 4.97 5.11
C LYS A 61 2.31 5.63 5.48
N GLY A 62 2.03 6.81 4.92
CA GLY A 62 0.74 7.49 5.11
C GLY A 62 -0.44 6.60 4.75
N ILE A 63 -0.37 5.92 3.59
CA ILE A 63 -1.37 4.94 3.17
C ILE A 63 -1.44 3.75 4.13
N CYS A 64 -0.31 3.15 4.49
CA CYS A 64 -0.29 1.98 5.38
C CYS A 64 -0.89 2.32 6.75
N ARG A 65 -0.53 3.47 7.35
CA ARG A 65 -1.09 3.94 8.61
C ARG A 65 -2.59 4.22 8.50
N TYR A 66 -3.05 4.81 7.40
CA TYR A 66 -4.48 5.01 7.15
C TYR A 66 -5.24 3.67 7.15
N LEU A 67 -4.64 2.63 6.55
CA LEU A 67 -5.16 1.27 6.52
C LEU A 67 -4.93 0.50 7.84
N VAL A 68 -4.33 1.13 8.84
CA VAL A 68 -3.99 0.52 10.14
C VAL A 68 -3.03 -0.67 9.98
N LEU A 69 -2.08 -0.55 9.05
CA LEU A 69 -1.01 -1.52 8.80
C LEU A 69 0.31 -1.01 9.37
N ASP A 70 0.96 -1.81 10.21
CA ASP A 70 2.24 -1.46 10.83
C ASP A 70 3.42 -1.86 9.94
N PHE A 71 3.72 -0.99 8.97
CA PHE A 71 4.80 -1.20 8.00
C PHE A 71 5.85 -0.09 7.99
N ASP A 72 5.90 0.77 9.00
CA ASP A 72 6.83 1.90 9.01
C ASP A 72 8.29 1.45 8.92
N ALA A 73 8.72 0.54 9.81
CA ALA A 73 10.08 0.00 9.82
C ALA A 73 10.41 -0.83 8.55
N PRO A 74 9.53 -1.72 8.08
CA PRO A 74 9.64 -2.35 6.77
C PRO A 74 9.88 -1.39 5.61
N ILE A 75 9.09 -0.32 5.54
CA ILE A 75 9.19 0.68 4.48
C ILE A 75 10.53 1.42 4.61
N ASP A 76 10.95 1.78 5.82
CA ASP A 76 12.26 2.41 6.04
C ASP A 76 13.43 1.57 5.55
N ALA A 77 13.34 0.25 5.67
CA ALA A 77 14.37 -0.67 5.18
C ALA A 77 14.43 -0.80 3.64
N ILE A 78 13.47 -0.24 2.89
CA ILE A 78 13.47 -0.27 1.42
C ILE A 78 14.56 0.65 0.88
N GLN A 79 15.50 0.07 0.12
CA GLN A 79 16.65 0.75 -0.47
C GLN A 79 16.60 0.85 -2.00
N THR A 80 15.70 0.12 -2.65
CA THR A 80 15.59 0.13 -4.11
C THR A 80 14.17 0.42 -4.55
N ARG A 81 14.05 1.07 -5.70
CA ARG A 81 12.75 1.43 -6.29
C ARG A 81 11.93 0.19 -6.64
N GLU A 82 12.58 -0.91 -7.04
CA GLU A 82 11.93 -2.18 -7.36
C GLU A 82 11.27 -2.78 -6.11
N LYS A 83 11.94 -2.72 -4.96
CA LYS A 83 11.37 -3.16 -3.68
C LYS A 83 10.20 -2.29 -3.24
N LEU A 84 10.31 -0.96 -3.45
CA LEU A 84 9.20 -0.05 -3.20
C LEU A 84 8.00 -0.37 -4.09
N PHE A 85 8.24 -0.55 -5.39
CA PHE A 85 7.22 -0.94 -6.35
C PHE A 85 6.54 -2.24 -5.91
N CYS A 86 7.29 -3.31 -5.60
CA CYS A 86 6.73 -4.58 -5.15
C CYS A 86 5.89 -4.44 -3.87
N ALA A 87 6.30 -3.61 -2.91
CA ALA A 87 5.53 -3.37 -1.69
C ALA A 87 4.20 -2.67 -2.00
N VAL A 88 4.22 -1.62 -2.82
CA VAL A 88 2.99 -0.92 -3.26
C VAL A 88 2.09 -1.85 -4.07
N ASP A 89 2.68 -2.65 -4.97
CA ASP A 89 2.00 -3.62 -5.82
C ASP A 89 1.30 -4.74 -5.02
N SER A 90 1.93 -5.18 -3.93
CA SER A 90 1.36 -6.20 -3.02
C SER A 90 0.09 -5.67 -2.35
N ILE A 91 0.13 -4.44 -1.82
CA ILE A 91 -1.07 -3.82 -1.21
C ILE A 91 -2.14 -3.57 -2.27
N TYR A 92 -1.76 -3.07 -3.45
CA TYR A 92 -2.70 -2.85 -4.56
C TYR A 92 -3.44 -4.14 -4.94
N THR A 93 -2.71 -5.24 -5.11
CA THR A 93 -3.29 -6.54 -5.50
C THR A 93 -4.28 -7.03 -4.45
N GLN A 94 -3.95 -6.90 -3.17
CA GLN A 94 -4.85 -7.27 -2.08
C GLN A 94 -6.12 -6.40 -2.06
N VAL A 95 -5.99 -5.09 -2.26
CA VAL A 95 -7.13 -4.16 -2.32
C VAL A 95 -8.05 -4.49 -3.50
N VAL A 96 -7.49 -4.82 -4.67
CA VAL A 96 -8.26 -5.24 -5.85
C VAL A 96 -9.00 -6.55 -5.58
N ALA A 97 -8.30 -7.56 -5.05
CA ALA A 97 -8.91 -8.85 -4.74
C ALA A 97 -10.11 -8.71 -3.80
N ILE A 98 -9.99 -7.91 -2.74
CA ILE A 98 -11.10 -7.69 -1.80
C ILE A 98 -12.26 -6.94 -2.45
N LYS A 99 -11.99 -5.98 -3.34
CA LYS A 99 -13.04 -5.24 -4.05
C LYS A 99 -13.83 -6.17 -4.98
N ASP A 100 -13.17 -7.12 -5.66
CA ASP A 100 -13.82 -8.05 -6.58
C ASP A 100 -14.64 -9.15 -5.86
N GLU A 101 -14.49 -9.29 -4.54
CA GLU A 101 -15.31 -10.16 -3.69
C GLU A 101 -16.65 -9.50 -3.21
N LEU A 102 -16.86 -8.21 -3.48
CA LEU A 102 -18.08 -7.45 -3.10
C LEU A 102 -19.17 -7.56 -4.18
#